data_AF-A0AAD3ZAT5-F1
#
_entry.id   AF-A0AAD3ZAT5-F1
#
_cell.length_a   1.000
_cell.length_b   1.000
_cell.length_c   1.000
_cell.angle_alpha   90.00
_cell.angle_beta   90.00
_cell.angle_gamma   90.00
#
_symmetry.space_group_name_H-M   'P 1'
#
loop_
_entity.id
_entity.type
_entity.pdbx_description
1 polymer ?
#
loop_
_entity_poly.entity_id
_entity_poly.type
_entity_poly.pdbx_seq_one_letter_code
_entity_poly.pdbx_strand_id
1 'polypeptide(L)'
;MSRLMVLIGWLLDILSLRGLSEPIFQKYATADDPAYPVHRAIWRKILSHDVSGAMELAQAHWQKHRSPRVGRDLVNLYIREKQYDKAFDVATKMVEDHPDSVWFRFLQADIAEFFLKDREKALELYKAADPVCERHPRRRYTLAILFKRLGRLYRDMGDAEKLEETLERHYAITPSNFRDREFLELAQMRLNRGDRDGAKEVLESGFQASKRSVELRRAYERMGFGTPPPIPPRKAKIPDMTGITKIPVRTRVFYEGDDPVEAVKEYAGDKVQTGDVVTLSSCVAAIMEGRMLMEGAAPDSFIATLVAKLVSRRHAVAGWGASAPMANPLSVQAALEEIGTLRLVVAAFIGGIGQLLGKSGWFYSICGPQAGQIDDILGALPPYDYYVIMGVSDPNDLSNRIARALGEGIEAAIIDANDLGIAWAVGYSDGANPSDIERMMADNPAGNGEEQTPVVIVRREPQVSEQA
;
A
#
# COMPACT_ATOMS: atom_id res chain seq x y z
N MET A 1 12.34 -35.73 -11.09
CA MET A 1 12.87 -35.24 -9.79
C MET A 1 12.34 -33.85 -9.44
N SER A 2 12.48 -32.83 -10.30
CA SER A 2 12.02 -31.45 -10.00
C SER A 2 10.51 -31.35 -9.67
N ARG A 3 9.61 -31.94 -10.48
CA ARG A 3 8.16 -31.95 -10.16
C ARG A 3 7.81 -32.54 -8.79
N LEU A 4 8.47 -33.63 -8.39
CA LEU A 4 8.26 -34.23 -7.06
C LEU A 4 8.69 -33.26 -5.96
N MET A 5 9.82 -32.57 -6.13
CA MET A 5 10.28 -31.57 -5.18
C MET A 5 9.29 -30.40 -5.09
N VAL A 6 8.75 -29.91 -6.20
CA VAL A 6 7.74 -28.84 -6.20
C VAL A 6 6.48 -29.28 -5.43
N LEU A 7 6.01 -30.51 -5.62
CA LEU A 7 4.89 -31.06 -4.84
C LEU A 7 5.19 -31.14 -3.34
N ILE A 8 6.40 -31.56 -2.96
CA ILE A 8 6.86 -31.56 -1.56
C ILE A 8 6.87 -30.14 -1.00
N GLY A 9 7.44 -29.19 -1.75
CA GLY A 9 7.45 -27.77 -1.38
C GLY A 9 6.03 -27.23 -1.16
N TRP A 10 5.09 -27.59 -2.04
CA TRP A 10 3.70 -27.18 -1.89
C TRP A 10 3.00 -27.79 -0.69
N LEU A 11 3.23 -29.07 -0.40
CA LEU A 11 2.73 -29.69 0.83
C LEU A 11 3.26 -28.97 2.07
N LEU A 12 4.56 -28.66 2.10
CA LEU A 12 5.18 -27.91 3.20
C LEU A 12 4.58 -26.50 3.34
N ASP A 13 4.31 -25.82 2.23
CA ASP A 13 3.68 -24.49 2.23
C ASP A 13 2.24 -24.54 2.80
N ILE A 14 1.45 -25.56 2.42
CA ILE A 14 0.12 -25.82 3.00
C ILE A 14 0.23 -26.03 4.51
N LEU A 15 1.21 -26.81 4.95
CA LEU A 15 1.53 -27.05 6.37
C LEU A 15 2.14 -25.82 7.07
N SER A 16 2.27 -24.69 6.39
CA SER A 16 2.81 -23.43 6.93
C SER A 16 4.30 -23.51 7.30
N LEU A 17 5.05 -24.41 6.66
CA LEU A 17 6.49 -24.62 6.84
C LEU A 17 7.30 -23.88 5.75
N ARG A 18 7.12 -22.56 5.68
CA ARG A 18 7.62 -21.73 4.58
C ARG A 18 9.13 -21.64 4.47
N GLY A 19 9.82 -21.64 5.62
CA GLY A 19 11.28 -21.72 5.65
C GLY A 19 11.82 -22.97 4.94
N LEU A 20 11.00 -24.00 4.73
CA LEU A 20 11.34 -25.20 3.96
C LEU A 20 10.76 -25.18 2.53
N SER A 21 9.54 -24.65 2.32
CA SER A 21 8.93 -24.64 0.98
C SER A 21 9.57 -23.63 0.02
N GLU A 22 9.92 -22.43 0.49
CA GLU A 22 10.46 -21.38 -0.38
C GLU A 22 11.81 -21.75 -1.03
N PRO A 23 12.80 -22.29 -0.31
CA PRO A 23 14.05 -22.74 -0.95
C PRO A 23 13.81 -23.86 -1.97
N ILE A 24 12.80 -24.71 -1.74
CA ILE A 24 12.42 -25.77 -2.68
C ILE A 24 11.84 -25.16 -3.96
N PHE A 25 10.89 -24.22 -3.85
CA PHE A 25 10.36 -23.54 -5.03
C PHE A 25 11.45 -22.80 -5.79
N GLN A 26 12.28 -22.00 -5.10
CA GLN A 26 13.38 -21.24 -5.71
C GLN A 26 14.32 -22.13 -6.53
N LYS A 27 14.60 -23.34 -6.05
CA LYS A 27 15.57 -24.26 -6.66
C LYS A 27 14.96 -25.18 -7.73
N TYR A 28 13.70 -25.59 -7.55
CA TYR A 28 13.13 -26.70 -8.34
C TYR A 28 11.93 -26.31 -9.21
N ALA A 29 11.31 -25.15 -8.99
CA ALA A 29 10.20 -24.70 -9.83
C ALA A 29 10.68 -24.40 -11.26
N THR A 30 9.87 -24.79 -12.22
CA THR A 30 10.11 -24.64 -13.66
C THR A 30 8.95 -23.94 -14.33
N ALA A 31 9.17 -23.48 -15.56
CA ALA A 31 8.12 -22.83 -16.34
C ALA A 31 6.88 -23.70 -16.57
N ASP A 32 6.99 -25.03 -16.48
CA ASP A 32 5.88 -25.98 -16.68
C ASP A 32 5.07 -26.27 -15.41
N ASP A 33 5.50 -25.74 -14.26
CA ASP A 33 4.77 -25.90 -13.00
C ASP A 33 3.61 -24.89 -12.91
N PRO A 34 2.61 -25.11 -12.03
CA PRO A 34 1.54 -24.16 -11.81
C PRO A 34 2.03 -22.77 -11.38
N ALA A 35 1.25 -21.75 -11.68
CA ALA A 35 1.64 -20.35 -11.49
C ALA A 35 2.03 -20.00 -10.04
N TYR A 36 1.43 -20.62 -9.03
CA TYR A 36 1.72 -20.31 -7.62
C TYR A 36 3.16 -20.68 -7.20
N PRO A 37 3.64 -21.93 -7.34
CA PRO A 37 5.04 -22.25 -7.09
C PRO A 37 6.03 -21.41 -7.91
N VAL A 38 5.71 -21.13 -9.18
CA VAL A 38 6.56 -20.31 -10.06
C VAL A 38 6.67 -18.88 -9.54
N HIS A 39 5.54 -18.26 -9.21
CA HIS A 39 5.47 -16.94 -8.59
C HIS A 39 6.29 -16.87 -7.28
N ARG A 40 6.13 -17.85 -6.38
CA ARG A 40 6.89 -17.90 -5.13
C ARG A 40 8.40 -18.05 -5.37
N ALA A 41 8.79 -18.83 -6.38
CA ALA A 41 10.18 -18.94 -6.80
C ALA A 41 10.73 -17.60 -7.33
N ILE A 42 9.96 -16.88 -8.16
CA ILE A 42 10.32 -15.57 -8.70
C ILE A 42 10.57 -14.56 -7.58
N TRP A 43 9.63 -14.44 -6.62
CA TRP A 43 9.82 -13.54 -5.47
C TRP A 43 11.06 -13.87 -4.66
N ARG A 44 11.28 -15.15 -4.35
CA ARG A 44 12.45 -15.55 -3.58
C ARG A 44 13.75 -15.23 -4.31
N LYS A 45 13.78 -15.38 -5.63
CA LYS A 45 14.92 -14.98 -6.47
C LYS A 45 15.16 -13.47 -6.44
N ILE A 46 14.12 -12.65 -6.55
CA ILE A 46 14.23 -11.18 -6.42
C ILE A 46 14.82 -10.80 -5.06
N LEU A 47 14.29 -11.36 -3.97
CA LEU A 47 14.77 -11.09 -2.61
C LEU A 47 16.20 -11.58 -2.36
N SER A 48 16.65 -12.62 -3.07
CA SER A 48 18.04 -13.09 -3.03
C SER A 48 18.94 -12.46 -4.09
N HIS A 49 18.51 -11.35 -4.70
CA HIS A 49 19.23 -10.63 -5.75
C HIS A 49 19.55 -11.44 -7.04
N ASP A 50 18.81 -12.52 -7.31
CA ASP A 50 18.85 -13.30 -8.55
C ASP A 50 17.79 -12.81 -9.55
N VAL A 51 17.89 -11.54 -9.96
CA VAL A 51 16.92 -10.91 -10.88
C VAL A 51 16.94 -11.56 -12.26
N SER A 52 18.13 -11.97 -12.75
CA SER A 52 18.27 -12.66 -14.04
C SER A 52 17.54 -14.00 -14.05
N GLY A 53 17.75 -14.85 -13.04
CA GLY A 53 17.05 -16.13 -12.94
C GLY A 53 15.55 -15.97 -12.74
N ALA A 54 15.11 -14.91 -12.06
CA ALA A 54 13.71 -14.56 -11.92
C ALA A 54 13.09 -14.18 -13.29
N MET A 55 13.79 -13.36 -14.06
CA MET A 55 13.40 -12.95 -15.42
C MET A 55 13.25 -14.13 -16.37
N GLU A 56 14.24 -15.01 -16.43
CA GLU A 56 14.21 -16.20 -17.28
C GLU A 56 13.02 -17.11 -16.96
N LEU A 57 12.78 -17.38 -15.67
CA LEU A 57 11.66 -18.21 -15.23
C LEU A 57 10.30 -17.57 -15.56
N ALA A 58 10.16 -16.28 -15.29
CA ALA A 58 8.92 -15.54 -15.56
C ALA A 58 8.60 -15.49 -17.06
N GLN A 59 9.60 -15.19 -17.91
CA GLN A 59 9.45 -15.17 -19.36
C GLN A 59 9.05 -16.54 -19.91
N ALA A 60 9.75 -17.60 -19.49
CA ALA A 60 9.48 -18.95 -19.97
C ALA A 60 8.08 -19.44 -19.57
N HIS A 61 7.63 -19.15 -18.34
CA HIS A 61 6.27 -19.50 -17.90
C HIS A 61 5.21 -18.66 -18.63
N TRP A 62 5.43 -17.35 -18.77
CA TRP A 62 4.51 -16.44 -19.47
C TRP A 62 4.30 -16.85 -20.93
N GLN A 63 5.36 -17.23 -21.63
CA GLN A 63 5.28 -17.71 -23.02
C GLN A 63 4.41 -18.96 -23.18
N LYS A 64 4.44 -19.86 -22.20
CA LYS A 64 3.69 -21.14 -22.26
C LYS A 64 2.25 -21.02 -21.78
N HIS A 65 2.03 -20.25 -20.71
CA HIS A 65 0.79 -20.35 -19.93
C HIS A 65 -0.01 -19.06 -19.85
N ARG A 66 0.59 -17.89 -20.16
CA ARG A 66 -0.10 -16.60 -20.11
C ARG A 66 -0.83 -16.34 -18.78
N SER A 67 -0.27 -16.85 -17.68
CA SER A 67 -0.87 -16.71 -16.35
C SER A 67 -0.87 -15.24 -15.92
N PRO A 68 -2.02 -14.65 -15.53
CA PRO A 68 -2.05 -13.26 -15.06
C PRO A 68 -1.11 -12.96 -13.90
N ARG A 69 -0.96 -13.95 -13.00
CA ARG A 69 -0.09 -13.86 -11.83
C ARG A 69 1.37 -13.66 -12.23
N VAL A 70 1.90 -14.56 -13.05
CA VAL A 70 3.27 -14.49 -13.53
C VAL A 70 3.46 -13.38 -14.56
N GLY A 71 2.41 -13.01 -15.30
CA GLY A 71 2.40 -11.82 -16.14
C GLY A 71 2.68 -10.54 -15.34
N ARG A 72 2.03 -10.39 -14.16
CA ARG A 72 2.30 -9.26 -13.27
C ARG A 72 3.70 -9.31 -12.65
N ASP A 73 4.20 -10.50 -12.31
CA ASP A 73 5.60 -10.67 -11.86
C ASP A 73 6.60 -10.26 -12.95
N LEU A 74 6.32 -10.62 -14.21
CA LEU A 74 7.14 -10.25 -15.35
C LEU A 74 7.11 -8.74 -15.61
N VAL A 75 5.96 -8.09 -15.43
CA VAL A 75 5.85 -6.62 -15.46
C VAL A 75 6.74 -5.98 -14.39
N ASN A 76 6.73 -6.50 -13.15
CA ASN A 76 7.59 -6.02 -12.06
C ASN A 76 9.07 -6.15 -12.44
N LEU A 77 9.48 -7.31 -12.94
CA LEU A 77 10.85 -7.56 -13.37
C LEU A 77 11.29 -6.61 -14.49
N TYR A 78 10.42 -6.31 -15.46
CA TYR A 78 10.75 -5.33 -16.51
C TYR A 78 10.81 -3.90 -15.98
N ILE A 79 9.95 -3.51 -15.03
CA ILE A 79 10.02 -2.20 -14.39
C ILE A 79 11.33 -2.04 -13.61
N ARG A 80 11.77 -3.08 -12.86
CA ARG A 80 13.06 -3.11 -12.16
C ARG A 80 14.25 -2.88 -13.09
N GLU A 81 14.24 -3.55 -14.23
CA GLU A 81 15.26 -3.43 -15.28
C GLU A 81 15.08 -2.19 -16.17
N LYS A 82 14.11 -1.31 -15.85
CA LYS A 82 13.76 -0.10 -16.61
C LYS A 82 13.38 -0.37 -18.07
N GLN A 83 12.86 -1.57 -18.37
CA GLN A 83 12.39 -2.01 -19.69
C GLN A 83 10.87 -1.77 -19.82
N TYR A 84 10.46 -0.50 -19.72
CA TYR A 84 9.04 -0.12 -19.60
C TYR A 84 8.19 -0.49 -20.82
N ASP A 85 8.75 -0.44 -22.03
CA ASP A 85 8.03 -0.88 -23.24
C ASP A 85 7.65 -2.36 -23.17
N LYS A 86 8.55 -3.21 -22.66
CA LYS A 86 8.27 -4.64 -22.49
C LYS A 86 7.26 -4.89 -21.38
N ALA A 87 7.30 -4.10 -20.31
CA ALA A 87 6.27 -4.14 -19.27
C ALA A 87 4.90 -3.78 -19.86
N PHE A 88 4.84 -2.73 -20.67
CA PHE A 88 3.63 -2.30 -21.38
C PHE A 88 3.12 -3.37 -22.35
N ASP A 89 4.02 -4.03 -23.09
CA ASP A 89 3.66 -5.13 -24.00
C ASP A 89 3.02 -6.30 -23.27
N VAL A 90 3.56 -6.67 -22.09
CA VAL A 90 2.98 -7.74 -21.26
C VAL A 90 1.61 -7.33 -20.75
N ALA A 91 1.45 -6.11 -20.24
CA ALA A 91 0.16 -5.61 -19.76
C ALA A 91 -0.89 -5.51 -20.89
N THR A 92 -0.49 -5.05 -22.08
CA THR A 92 -1.34 -5.01 -23.28
C THR A 92 -1.88 -6.40 -23.60
N LYS A 93 -0.98 -7.37 -23.62
CA LYS A 93 -1.28 -8.78 -23.82
C LYS A 93 -2.21 -9.36 -22.74
N MET A 94 -2.08 -8.93 -21.48
CA MET A 94 -3.02 -9.30 -20.41
C MET A 94 -4.43 -8.72 -20.65
N VAL A 95 -4.53 -7.51 -21.20
CA VAL A 95 -5.81 -6.90 -21.58
C VAL A 95 -6.44 -7.62 -22.77
N GLU A 96 -5.65 -8.02 -23.76
CA GLU A 96 -6.12 -8.82 -24.92
C GLU A 96 -6.71 -10.17 -24.48
N ASP A 97 -6.02 -10.88 -23.59
CA ASP A 97 -6.47 -12.18 -23.08
C ASP A 97 -7.67 -12.06 -22.14
N HIS A 98 -7.86 -10.89 -21.50
CA HIS A 98 -8.88 -10.65 -20.49
C HIS A 98 -9.53 -9.25 -20.66
N PRO A 99 -10.31 -9.01 -21.73
CA PRO A 99 -10.79 -7.68 -22.11
C PRO A 99 -11.73 -7.03 -21.10
N ASP A 100 -12.41 -7.83 -20.27
CA ASP A 100 -13.32 -7.38 -19.21
C ASP A 100 -12.62 -7.12 -17.87
N SER A 101 -11.31 -7.38 -17.76
CA SER A 101 -10.54 -7.10 -16.55
C SER A 101 -10.19 -5.61 -16.45
N VAL A 102 -10.90 -4.89 -15.59
CA VAL A 102 -10.58 -3.50 -15.25
C VAL A 102 -9.17 -3.36 -14.67
N TRP A 103 -8.70 -4.36 -13.92
CA TRP A 103 -7.39 -4.33 -13.25
C TRP A 103 -6.24 -4.34 -14.24
N PHE A 104 -6.33 -5.15 -15.31
CA PHE A 104 -5.26 -5.17 -16.31
C PHE A 104 -5.28 -3.93 -17.20
N ARG A 105 -6.45 -3.31 -17.38
CA ARG A 105 -6.56 -1.99 -18.03
C ARG A 105 -5.90 -0.91 -17.19
N PHE A 106 -6.12 -0.90 -15.88
CA PHE A 106 -5.42 -0.01 -14.97
C PHE A 106 -3.92 -0.27 -14.97
N LEU A 107 -3.47 -1.52 -14.93
CA LEU A 107 -2.04 -1.83 -15.03
C LEU A 107 -1.41 -1.28 -16.31
N GLN A 108 -2.06 -1.49 -17.47
CA GLN A 108 -1.58 -0.97 -18.75
C GLN A 108 -1.53 0.57 -18.76
N ALA A 109 -2.59 1.23 -18.28
CA ALA A 109 -2.66 2.69 -18.23
C ALA A 109 -1.66 3.28 -17.22
N ASP A 110 -1.49 2.64 -16.05
CA ASP A 110 -0.51 3.03 -15.04
C ASP A 110 0.93 2.89 -15.56
N ILE A 111 1.21 1.88 -16.39
CA ILE A 111 2.52 1.77 -17.05
C ILE A 111 2.76 2.97 -17.99
N ALA A 112 1.74 3.34 -18.78
CA ALA A 112 1.81 4.53 -19.64
C ALA A 112 2.02 5.82 -18.84
N GLU A 113 1.24 6.05 -17.77
CA GLU A 113 1.31 7.27 -16.96
C GLU A 113 2.61 7.37 -16.17
N PHE A 114 2.91 6.33 -15.37
CA PHE A 114 3.93 6.43 -14.33
C PHE A 114 5.33 6.05 -14.81
N PHE A 115 5.46 5.24 -15.85
CA PHE A 115 6.76 4.71 -16.27
C PHE A 115 7.17 5.21 -17.66
N LEU A 116 6.29 5.11 -18.66
CA LEU A 116 6.54 5.67 -19.99
C LEU A 116 6.39 7.20 -20.03
N LYS A 117 5.70 7.77 -19.04
CA LYS A 117 5.37 9.20 -18.96
C LYS A 117 4.58 9.71 -20.18
N ASP A 118 3.82 8.83 -20.81
CA ASP A 118 2.95 9.14 -21.94
C ASP A 118 1.54 9.46 -21.41
N ARG A 119 1.30 10.75 -21.18
CA ARG A 119 0.05 11.25 -20.61
C ARG A 119 -1.14 11.09 -21.57
N GLU A 120 -0.91 11.26 -22.87
CA GLU A 120 -1.97 11.13 -23.87
C GLU A 120 -2.42 9.68 -23.97
N LYS A 121 -1.47 8.75 -24.01
CA LYS A 121 -1.77 7.32 -24.03
C LYS A 121 -2.44 6.86 -22.74
N ALA A 122 -1.95 7.33 -21.59
CA ALA A 122 -2.58 7.04 -20.30
C ALA A 122 -4.05 7.52 -20.27
N LEU A 123 -4.32 8.76 -20.72
CA LEU A 123 -5.66 9.31 -20.78
C LEU A 123 -6.59 8.48 -21.69
N GLU A 124 -6.12 8.08 -22.87
CA GLU A 124 -6.85 7.21 -23.79
C GLU A 124 -7.23 5.88 -23.10
N LEU A 125 -6.27 5.24 -22.45
CA LEU A 125 -6.45 3.95 -21.79
C LEU A 125 -7.37 4.03 -20.57
N TYR A 126 -7.25 5.07 -19.74
CA TYR A 126 -8.17 5.28 -18.61
C TYR A 126 -9.59 5.55 -19.08
N LYS A 127 -9.78 6.36 -20.13
CA LYS A 127 -11.11 6.56 -20.73
C LYS A 127 -11.71 5.25 -21.25
N ALA A 128 -10.89 4.41 -21.89
CA ALA A 128 -11.33 3.09 -22.34
C ALA A 128 -11.71 2.13 -21.18
N ALA A 129 -11.23 2.38 -19.97
CA ALA A 129 -11.60 1.61 -18.78
C ALA A 129 -12.95 2.02 -18.16
N ASP A 130 -13.46 3.23 -18.42
CA ASP A 130 -14.69 3.76 -17.80
C ASP A 130 -15.92 2.84 -18.00
N PRO A 131 -16.26 2.38 -19.22
CA PRO A 131 -17.40 1.48 -19.42
C PRO A 131 -17.22 0.10 -18.76
N VAL A 132 -15.97 -0.33 -18.54
CA VAL A 132 -15.66 -1.59 -17.84
C VAL A 132 -15.86 -1.40 -16.34
N CYS A 133 -15.43 -0.25 -15.80
CA CYS A 133 -15.65 0.13 -14.40
C CYS A 133 -17.15 0.18 -14.05
N GLU A 134 -17.97 0.80 -14.91
CA GLU A 134 -19.41 0.95 -14.69
C GLU A 134 -20.14 -0.41 -14.60
N ARG A 135 -19.69 -1.41 -15.36
CA ARG A 135 -20.25 -2.77 -15.36
C ARG A 135 -19.68 -3.67 -14.26
N HIS A 136 -18.61 -3.25 -13.59
CA HIS A 136 -17.91 -4.08 -12.62
C HIS A 136 -18.76 -4.30 -11.34
N PRO A 137 -18.77 -5.51 -10.74
CA PRO A 137 -19.52 -5.76 -9.50
C PRO A 137 -19.15 -4.83 -8.34
N ARG A 138 -17.88 -4.40 -8.30
CA ARG A 138 -17.35 -3.41 -7.34
C ARG A 138 -17.26 -2.00 -7.97
N ARG A 139 -18.23 -1.57 -8.79
CA ARG A 139 -18.14 -0.33 -9.59
C ARG A 139 -17.71 0.92 -8.83
N ARG A 140 -18.22 1.12 -7.60
CA ARG A 140 -17.87 2.29 -6.76
C ARG A 140 -16.38 2.36 -6.46
N TYR A 141 -15.74 1.21 -6.29
CA TYR A 141 -14.32 1.10 -5.99
C TYR A 141 -13.47 1.33 -7.24
N THR A 142 -13.81 0.67 -8.35
CA THR A 142 -13.07 0.80 -9.62
C THR A 142 -13.18 2.21 -10.20
N LEU A 143 -14.37 2.83 -10.14
CA LEU A 143 -14.57 4.21 -10.59
C LEU A 143 -13.81 5.22 -9.71
N ALA A 144 -13.71 4.99 -8.39
CA ALA A 144 -12.92 5.87 -7.52
C ALA A 144 -11.44 5.87 -7.91
N ILE A 145 -10.86 4.71 -8.22
CA ILE A 145 -9.47 4.63 -8.73
C ILE A 145 -9.35 5.37 -10.06
N LEU A 146 -10.27 5.09 -11.01
CA LEU A 146 -10.27 5.73 -12.32
C LEU A 146 -10.34 7.25 -12.22
N PHE A 147 -11.27 7.79 -11.42
CA PHE A 147 -11.43 9.23 -11.29
C PHE A 147 -10.26 9.90 -10.58
N LYS A 148 -9.57 9.21 -9.67
CA LYS A 148 -8.29 9.70 -9.13
C LYS A 148 -7.21 9.82 -10.21
N ARG A 149 -7.17 8.90 -11.18
CA ARG A 149 -6.25 8.97 -12.34
C ARG A 149 -6.63 10.10 -13.28
N LEU A 150 -7.87 10.11 -13.75
CA LEU A 150 -8.38 11.13 -14.66
C LEU A 150 -8.29 12.54 -14.06
N GLY A 151 -8.67 12.71 -12.79
CA GLY A 151 -8.56 13.97 -12.08
C GLY A 151 -7.10 14.45 -11.97
N ARG A 152 -6.14 13.54 -11.77
CA ARG A 152 -4.71 13.91 -11.82
C ARG A 152 -4.31 14.40 -13.22
N LEU A 153 -4.65 13.64 -14.26
CA LEU A 153 -4.28 13.99 -15.63
C LEU A 153 -4.91 15.31 -16.09
N TYR A 154 -6.21 15.51 -15.88
CA TYR A 154 -6.87 16.77 -16.26
C TYR A 154 -6.32 17.96 -15.49
N ARG A 155 -5.96 17.77 -14.21
CA ARG A 155 -5.30 18.80 -13.42
C ARG A 155 -3.93 19.16 -14.00
N ASP A 156 -3.11 18.16 -14.34
CA ASP A 156 -1.79 18.36 -14.92
C ASP A 156 -1.84 18.98 -16.32
N MET A 157 -2.94 18.76 -17.04
CA MET A 157 -3.22 19.35 -18.36
C MET A 157 -3.86 20.75 -18.28
N GLY A 158 -4.32 21.18 -17.09
CA GLY A 158 -5.05 22.43 -16.92
C GLY A 158 -6.48 22.43 -17.47
N ASP A 159 -7.07 21.25 -17.72
CA ASP A 159 -8.44 21.10 -18.21
C ASP A 159 -9.43 21.17 -17.05
N ALA A 160 -9.80 22.40 -16.67
CA ALA A 160 -10.67 22.67 -15.53
C ALA A 160 -12.08 22.09 -15.70
N GLU A 161 -12.61 22.09 -16.92
CA GLU A 161 -13.96 21.57 -17.22
C GLU A 161 -14.00 20.06 -17.00
N LYS A 162 -13.04 19.32 -17.57
CA LYS A 162 -12.97 17.87 -17.38
C LYS A 162 -12.57 17.46 -15.99
N LEU A 163 -11.76 18.26 -15.31
CA LEU A 163 -11.46 18.07 -13.90
C LEU A 163 -12.73 18.20 -13.05
N GLU A 164 -13.51 19.26 -13.22
CA GLU A 164 -14.76 19.46 -12.48
C GLU A 164 -15.76 18.32 -12.76
N GLU A 165 -15.96 17.94 -14.03
CA GLU A 165 -16.81 16.81 -14.41
C GLU A 165 -16.38 15.51 -13.70
N THR A 166 -15.07 15.25 -13.67
CA THR A 166 -14.50 14.07 -13.01
C THR A 166 -14.70 14.10 -11.50
N LEU A 167 -14.47 15.25 -10.85
CA LEU A 167 -14.66 15.41 -9.42
C LEU A 167 -16.14 15.31 -9.02
N GLU A 168 -17.05 15.87 -9.79
CA GLU A 168 -18.50 15.73 -9.55
C GLU A 168 -18.94 14.26 -9.64
N ARG A 169 -18.50 13.53 -10.68
CA ARG A 169 -18.75 12.08 -10.81
C ARG A 169 -18.15 11.28 -9.65
N HIS A 170 -16.92 11.61 -9.24
CA HIS A 170 -16.26 10.94 -8.12
C HIS A 170 -17.01 11.19 -6.81
N TYR A 171 -17.43 12.44 -6.55
CA TYR A 171 -18.14 12.82 -5.33
C TYR A 171 -19.47 12.09 -5.25
N ALA A 172 -20.21 11.97 -6.35
CA ALA A 172 -21.50 11.29 -6.40
C ALA A 172 -21.43 9.78 -6.07
N ILE A 173 -20.30 9.10 -6.30
CA ILE A 173 -20.19 7.65 -6.08
C ILE A 173 -19.72 7.28 -4.66
N THR A 174 -18.68 7.95 -4.16
CA THR A 174 -17.95 7.57 -2.95
C THR A 174 -17.24 8.79 -2.34
N PRO A 175 -17.98 9.70 -1.68
CA PRO A 175 -17.37 10.86 -1.02
C PRO A 175 -16.35 10.47 0.06
N SER A 176 -16.49 9.29 0.67
CA SER A 176 -15.55 8.81 1.71
C SER A 176 -14.13 8.54 1.19
N ASN A 177 -13.95 8.38 -0.13
CA ASN A 177 -12.64 8.14 -0.75
C ASN A 177 -11.97 9.41 -1.29
N PHE A 178 -12.64 10.56 -1.16
CA PHE A 178 -12.05 11.86 -1.46
C PHE A 178 -10.96 12.18 -0.45
N ARG A 179 -9.87 12.74 -0.97
CA ARG A 179 -8.83 13.36 -0.17
C ARG A 179 -9.13 14.86 -0.01
N ASP A 180 -8.50 15.46 0.99
CA ASP A 180 -8.69 16.87 1.32
C ASP A 180 -8.58 17.78 0.09
N ARG A 181 -7.59 17.55 -0.77
CA ARG A 181 -7.42 18.30 -2.02
C ARG A 181 -8.65 18.25 -2.93
N GLU A 182 -9.23 17.08 -3.11
CA GLU A 182 -10.40 16.88 -3.99
C GLU A 182 -11.63 17.61 -3.44
N PHE A 183 -11.84 17.58 -2.12
CA PHE A 183 -12.88 18.36 -1.46
C PHE A 183 -12.68 19.88 -1.66
N LEU A 184 -11.45 20.36 -1.48
CA LEU A 184 -11.12 21.78 -1.62
C LEU A 184 -11.31 22.27 -3.06
N GLU A 185 -10.81 21.51 -4.04
CA GLU A 185 -10.92 21.85 -5.46
C GLU A 185 -12.39 21.88 -5.90
N LEU A 186 -13.17 20.84 -5.57
CA LEU A 186 -14.57 20.79 -5.93
C LEU A 186 -15.38 21.90 -5.24
N ALA A 187 -15.17 22.15 -3.94
CA ALA A 187 -15.84 23.22 -3.23
C ALA A 187 -15.54 24.60 -3.85
N GLN A 188 -14.28 24.85 -4.24
CA GLN A 188 -13.90 26.10 -4.89
C GLN A 188 -14.54 26.24 -6.28
N MET A 189 -14.60 25.16 -7.07
CA MET A 189 -15.28 25.16 -8.37
C MET A 189 -16.77 25.47 -8.23
N ARG A 190 -17.45 24.84 -7.26
CA ARG A 190 -18.85 25.13 -6.93
C ARG A 190 -19.07 26.58 -6.49
N LEU A 191 -18.18 27.15 -5.69
CA LEU A 191 -18.23 28.57 -5.33
C LEU A 191 -18.09 29.48 -6.55
N ASN A 192 -17.16 29.19 -7.45
CA ASN A 192 -16.91 30.01 -8.63
C ASN A 192 -18.13 30.08 -9.57
N ARG A 193 -18.95 29.02 -9.62
CA ARG A 193 -20.22 28.98 -10.37
C ARG A 193 -21.44 29.51 -9.59
N GLY A 194 -21.23 30.03 -8.38
CA GLY A 194 -22.29 30.59 -7.52
C GLY A 194 -23.06 29.55 -6.68
N ASP A 195 -22.66 28.28 -6.70
CA ASP A 195 -23.25 27.20 -5.91
C ASP A 195 -22.65 27.16 -4.50
N ARG A 196 -23.02 28.16 -3.68
CA ARG A 196 -22.50 28.34 -2.32
C ARG A 196 -22.91 27.21 -1.39
N ASP A 197 -24.16 26.76 -1.47
CA ASP A 197 -24.68 25.70 -0.62
C ASP A 197 -24.04 24.35 -0.98
N GLY A 198 -23.89 24.04 -2.27
CA GLY A 198 -23.21 22.84 -2.71
C GLY A 198 -21.72 22.82 -2.36
N ALA A 199 -21.05 23.97 -2.37
CA ALA A 199 -19.65 24.05 -1.91
C ALA A 199 -19.51 23.79 -0.41
N LYS A 200 -20.45 24.33 0.40
CA LYS A 200 -20.50 24.09 1.84
C LYS A 200 -20.71 22.61 2.14
N GLU A 201 -21.66 21.97 1.46
CA GLU A 201 -21.96 20.54 1.61
C GLU A 201 -20.74 19.64 1.32
N VAL A 202 -19.97 19.97 0.28
CA VAL A 202 -18.74 19.24 -0.08
C VAL A 202 -17.73 19.29 1.08
N LEU A 203 -17.49 20.46 1.67
CA LEU A 203 -16.57 20.58 2.79
C LEU A 203 -17.09 19.91 4.07
N GLU A 204 -18.39 20.00 4.34
CA GLU A 204 -19.01 19.32 5.48
C GLU A 204 -18.89 17.79 5.37
N SER A 205 -19.02 17.25 4.16
CA SER A 205 -18.75 15.83 3.87
C SER A 205 -17.27 15.49 4.09
N GLY A 206 -16.37 16.42 3.77
CA GLY A 206 -14.94 16.30 4.05
C GLY A 206 -14.63 16.09 5.54
N PHE A 207 -15.39 16.69 6.46
CA PHE A 207 -15.22 16.46 7.89
C PHE A 207 -15.61 15.04 8.34
N GLN A 208 -16.37 14.29 7.54
CA GLN A 208 -16.70 12.89 7.81
C GLN A 208 -15.60 11.94 7.31
N ALA A 209 -15.08 12.22 6.11
CA ALA A 209 -13.99 11.46 5.49
C ALA A 209 -12.66 11.68 6.24
N SER A 210 -12.29 12.95 6.45
CA SER A 210 -11.04 13.36 7.09
C SER A 210 -11.33 14.08 8.41
N LYS A 211 -11.80 13.33 9.41
CA LYS A 211 -12.30 13.85 10.71
C LYS A 211 -11.36 14.84 11.42
N ARG A 212 -10.06 14.67 11.22
CA ARG A 212 -9.02 15.46 11.87
C ARG A 212 -8.33 16.46 10.94
N SER A 213 -8.76 16.60 9.69
CA SER A 213 -8.15 17.53 8.73
C SER A 213 -8.26 18.98 9.22
N VAL A 214 -7.12 19.59 9.49
CA VAL A 214 -7.02 21.02 9.82
C VAL A 214 -7.27 21.87 8.59
N GLU A 215 -6.84 21.42 7.41
CA GLU A 215 -6.89 22.23 6.20
C GLU A 215 -8.32 22.42 5.70
N LEU A 216 -9.16 21.38 5.73
CA LEU A 216 -10.58 21.51 5.37
C LEU A 216 -11.31 22.53 6.25
N ARG A 217 -10.97 22.58 7.53
CA ARG A 217 -11.57 23.50 8.51
C ARG A 217 -11.14 24.93 8.26
N ARG A 218 -9.85 25.15 8.02
CA ARG A 218 -9.33 26.47 7.64
C ARG A 218 -9.96 26.94 6.34
N ALA A 219 -10.10 26.06 5.36
CA ALA A 219 -10.77 26.38 4.09
C ALA A 219 -12.24 26.76 4.30
N TYR A 220 -12.95 26.02 5.15
CA TYR A 220 -14.35 26.31 5.48
C TYR A 220 -14.53 27.72 6.08
N GLU A 221 -13.64 28.14 6.97
CA GLU A 221 -13.60 29.51 7.50
C GLU A 221 -13.24 30.54 6.43
N ARG A 222 -12.16 30.29 5.66
CA ARG A 222 -11.70 31.19 4.58
C ARG A 222 -12.75 31.42 3.51
N MET A 223 -13.58 30.41 3.20
CA MET A 223 -14.69 30.49 2.25
C MET A 223 -15.95 31.15 2.83
N GLY A 224 -15.91 31.56 4.11
CA GLY A 224 -16.95 32.32 4.78
C GLY A 224 -18.14 31.48 5.24
N PHE A 225 -17.98 30.17 5.45
CA PHE A 225 -19.06 29.30 5.91
C PHE A 225 -19.25 29.32 7.44
N GLY A 226 -18.46 30.13 8.15
CA GLY A 226 -18.50 30.28 9.61
C GLY A 226 -17.51 29.35 10.31
N THR A 227 -17.77 29.07 11.58
CA THR A 227 -16.90 28.22 12.41
C THR A 227 -17.14 26.74 12.09
N PRO A 228 -16.10 25.96 11.75
CA PRO A 228 -16.23 24.54 11.48
C PRO A 228 -16.47 23.75 12.77
N PRO A 229 -16.98 22.51 12.70
CA PRO A 229 -17.06 21.62 13.86
C PRO A 229 -15.67 21.49 14.51
N PRO A 230 -15.50 21.26 15.83
CA PRO A 230 -14.18 21.12 16.48
C PRO A 230 -13.49 19.78 16.17
N ILE A 231 -12.15 19.69 16.31
CA ILE A 231 -11.39 18.49 15.93
C ILE A 231 -11.73 17.43 16.98
N PRO A 232 -12.28 16.27 16.59
CA PRO A 232 -12.60 15.24 17.58
C PRO A 232 -11.34 14.81 18.32
N PRO A 233 -11.40 14.50 19.62
CA PRO A 233 -10.23 14.00 20.35
C PRO A 233 -9.74 12.67 19.76
N ARG A 234 -8.45 12.37 19.90
CA ARG A 234 -7.93 11.03 19.57
C ARG A 234 -8.47 10.03 20.60
N LYS A 235 -8.69 8.78 20.19
CA LYS A 235 -9.07 7.69 21.12
C LYS A 235 -7.93 7.34 22.06
N ALA A 236 -6.70 7.29 21.54
CA ALA A 236 -5.49 7.11 22.33
C ALA A 236 -4.91 8.48 22.75
N LYS A 237 -4.43 8.58 23.98
CA LYS A 237 -3.66 9.73 24.44
C LYS A 237 -2.29 9.68 23.78
N ILE A 238 -1.90 10.73 23.07
CA ILE A 238 -0.56 10.85 22.51
C ILE A 238 0.43 10.99 23.68
N PRO A 239 1.56 10.28 23.66
CA PRO A 239 2.62 10.46 24.65
C PRO A 239 3.16 11.91 24.67
N ASP A 240 3.79 12.28 25.78
CA ASP A 240 4.59 13.51 25.81
C ASP A 240 5.82 13.33 24.90
N MET A 241 6.03 14.32 24.03
CA MET A 241 7.11 14.37 23.04
C MET A 241 7.94 15.65 23.20
N THR A 242 7.89 16.29 24.37
CA THR A 242 8.72 17.46 24.69
C THR A 242 10.20 17.15 24.45
N GLY A 243 10.89 18.05 23.76
CA GLY A 243 12.29 17.86 23.37
C GLY A 243 12.50 16.90 22.19
N ILE A 244 11.46 16.55 21.42
CA ILE A 244 11.56 15.76 20.20
C ILE A 244 11.16 16.60 18.99
N THR A 245 12.10 16.78 18.06
CA THR A 245 11.84 17.39 16.75
C THR A 245 11.68 16.29 15.71
N LYS A 246 10.65 16.39 14.85
CA LYS A 246 10.39 15.44 13.77
C LYS A 246 10.39 16.17 12.43
N ILE A 247 11.16 15.66 11.48
CA ILE A 247 11.37 16.27 10.17
C ILE A 247 10.86 15.29 9.11
N PRO A 248 9.61 15.41 8.66
CA PRO A 248 9.10 14.66 7.52
C PRO A 248 9.85 15.07 6.24
N VAL A 249 10.43 14.10 5.54
CA VAL A 249 11.24 14.32 4.35
C VAL A 249 10.40 14.02 3.12
N ARG A 250 10.08 15.07 2.34
CA ARG A 250 9.30 14.91 1.11
C ARG A 250 10.12 14.21 0.04
N THR A 251 9.55 13.20 -0.60
CA THR A 251 10.21 12.40 -1.65
C THR A 251 9.39 12.41 -2.95
N ARG A 252 9.98 11.86 -4.03
CA ARG A 252 9.17 11.34 -5.14
C ARG A 252 8.37 10.11 -4.68
N VAL A 253 7.43 9.67 -5.52
CA VAL A 253 6.83 8.34 -5.33
C VAL A 253 7.90 7.28 -5.60
N PHE A 254 8.03 6.32 -4.69
CA PHE A 254 8.88 5.15 -4.87
C PHE A 254 8.09 4.02 -5.53
N TYR A 255 8.78 3.25 -6.35
CA TYR A 255 8.23 2.17 -7.16
C TYR A 255 8.93 0.85 -6.89
N GLU A 256 8.36 -0.22 -7.40
CA GLU A 256 9.03 -1.52 -7.45
C GLU A 256 10.38 -1.41 -8.18
N GLY A 257 11.45 -1.84 -7.54
CA GLY A 257 12.81 -1.76 -8.08
C GLY A 257 13.66 -0.61 -7.58
N ASP A 258 13.09 0.37 -6.89
CA ASP A 258 13.89 1.29 -6.10
C ASP A 258 14.60 0.53 -4.96
N ASP A 259 15.84 0.91 -4.64
CA ASP A 259 16.54 0.39 -3.47
C ASP A 259 16.22 1.26 -2.25
N PRO A 260 15.66 0.69 -1.16
CA PRO A 260 15.27 1.48 0.01
C PRO A 260 16.43 2.20 0.70
N VAL A 261 17.64 1.63 0.67
CA VAL A 261 18.82 2.21 1.33
C VAL A 261 19.30 3.42 0.56
N GLU A 262 19.43 3.29 -0.77
CA GLU A 262 19.77 4.41 -1.64
C GLU A 262 18.70 5.50 -1.62
N ALA A 263 17.42 5.13 -1.58
CA ALA A 263 16.31 6.07 -1.44
C ALA A 263 16.42 6.88 -0.14
N VAL A 264 16.59 6.24 1.02
CA VAL A 264 16.73 6.98 2.29
C VAL A 264 17.98 7.86 2.28
N LYS A 265 19.09 7.37 1.74
CA LYS A 265 20.34 8.13 1.63
C LYS A 265 20.20 9.36 0.74
N GLU A 266 19.53 9.23 -0.41
CA GLU A 266 19.27 10.33 -1.35
C GLU A 266 18.46 11.46 -0.68
N TYR A 267 17.38 11.11 0.02
CA TYR A 267 16.44 12.11 0.52
C TYR A 267 16.75 12.62 1.93
N ALA A 268 17.38 11.83 2.79
CA ALA A 268 17.64 12.21 4.19
C ALA A 268 19.13 12.38 4.53
N GLY A 269 20.06 11.84 3.73
CA GLY A 269 21.48 11.75 4.12
C GLY A 269 22.18 13.09 4.39
N ASP A 270 21.73 14.17 3.78
CA ASP A 270 22.25 15.53 3.99
C ASP A 270 21.61 16.28 5.19
N LYS A 271 20.56 15.71 5.78
CA LYS A 271 19.75 16.32 6.85
C LYS A 271 19.99 15.68 8.22
N VAL A 272 20.55 14.47 8.25
CA VAL A 272 20.78 13.68 9.46
C VAL A 272 21.96 14.21 10.28
N GLN A 273 21.87 14.03 11.58
CA GLN A 273 22.87 14.40 12.58
C GLN A 273 23.07 13.23 13.54
N THR A 274 24.28 13.08 14.09
CA THR A 274 24.58 12.06 15.10
C THR A 274 23.55 12.12 16.24
N GLY A 275 22.97 10.96 16.57
CA GLY A 275 21.91 10.82 17.56
C GLY A 275 20.48 10.83 16.99
N ASP A 276 20.32 11.10 15.69
CA ASP A 276 19.03 10.98 15.00
C ASP A 276 18.61 9.52 14.82
N VAL A 277 17.29 9.30 14.83
CA VAL A 277 16.64 8.08 14.34
C VAL A 277 15.98 8.38 12.99
N VAL A 278 16.33 7.63 11.95
CA VAL A 278 15.70 7.78 10.62
C VAL A 278 14.72 6.65 10.40
N THR A 279 13.44 7.01 10.25
CA THR A 279 12.38 6.02 10.03
C THR A 279 11.96 5.98 8.56
N LEU A 280 11.66 4.79 8.05
CA LEU A 280 11.05 4.55 6.73
C LEU A 280 9.71 3.82 6.92
N SER A 281 8.68 4.25 6.19
CA SER A 281 7.37 3.56 6.16
C SER A 281 7.50 2.09 5.71
N SER A 282 6.92 1.18 6.48
CA SER A 282 6.84 -0.27 6.16
C SER A 282 6.19 -0.53 4.80
N CYS A 283 5.06 0.13 4.54
CA CYS A 283 4.30 0.04 3.29
C CYS A 283 5.18 0.40 2.08
N VAL A 284 5.90 1.52 2.17
CA VAL A 284 6.76 2.01 1.08
C VAL A 284 8.00 1.14 0.90
N ALA A 285 8.60 0.66 2.00
CA ALA A 285 9.69 -0.31 1.93
C ALA A 285 9.25 -1.62 1.22
N ALA A 286 8.06 -2.14 1.54
CA ALA A 286 7.53 -3.34 0.92
C ALA A 286 7.20 -3.17 -0.57
N ILE A 287 6.70 -2.00 -0.98
CA ILE A 287 6.53 -1.65 -2.41
C ILE A 287 7.86 -1.74 -3.15
N MET A 288 8.93 -1.16 -2.60
CA MET A 288 10.28 -1.20 -3.20
C MET A 288 10.82 -2.64 -3.31
N GLU A 289 10.54 -3.49 -2.31
CA GLU A 289 10.84 -4.93 -2.36
C GLU A 289 9.95 -5.72 -3.34
N GLY A 290 8.87 -5.13 -3.85
CA GLY A 290 7.92 -5.80 -4.74
C GLY A 290 6.99 -6.79 -4.01
N ARG A 291 6.83 -6.64 -2.69
CA ARG A 291 6.04 -7.54 -1.84
C ARG A 291 4.58 -7.14 -1.82
N MET A 292 3.90 -7.43 -2.93
CA MET A 292 2.51 -7.03 -3.13
C MET A 292 1.73 -7.99 -4.03
N LEU A 293 0.42 -8.08 -3.83
CA LEU A 293 -0.51 -8.78 -4.71
C LEU A 293 -1.45 -7.77 -5.38
N MET A 294 -1.57 -7.85 -6.71
CA MET A 294 -2.45 -7.00 -7.49
C MET A 294 -3.83 -7.63 -7.64
N GLU A 295 -4.88 -6.81 -7.53
CA GLU A 295 -6.25 -7.20 -7.92
C GLU A 295 -6.26 -7.80 -9.35
N GLY A 296 -6.99 -8.91 -9.51
CA GLY A 296 -7.09 -9.65 -10.78
C GLY A 296 -5.88 -10.51 -11.15
N ALA A 297 -4.67 -10.25 -10.65
CA ALA A 297 -3.48 -11.04 -10.99
C ALA A 297 -3.39 -12.34 -10.18
N ALA A 298 -3.71 -12.27 -8.88
CA ALA A 298 -3.75 -13.45 -8.01
C ALA A 298 -5.19 -13.96 -7.88
N PRO A 299 -5.48 -15.23 -8.17
CA PRO A 299 -6.81 -15.79 -7.97
C PRO A 299 -7.09 -15.96 -6.47
N ASP A 300 -8.26 -15.48 -6.03
CA ASP A 300 -8.74 -15.71 -4.67
C ASP A 300 -8.98 -17.20 -4.44
N SER A 301 -8.28 -17.81 -3.48
CA SER A 301 -8.57 -19.18 -3.10
C SER A 301 -9.95 -19.30 -2.42
N PHE A 302 -10.52 -20.50 -2.46
CA PHE A 302 -11.75 -20.80 -1.71
C PHE A 302 -11.60 -20.47 -0.21
N ILE A 303 -10.44 -20.78 0.36
CA ILE A 303 -10.13 -20.51 1.78
C ILE A 303 -10.13 -19.01 2.04
N ALA A 304 -9.43 -18.23 1.20
CA ALA A 304 -9.39 -16.78 1.32
C ALA A 304 -10.79 -16.16 1.22
N THR A 305 -11.57 -16.60 0.24
CA THR A 305 -12.97 -16.17 0.05
C THR A 305 -13.85 -16.51 1.26
N LEU A 306 -13.72 -17.72 1.82
CA LEU A 306 -14.51 -18.15 2.97
C LEU A 306 -14.17 -17.33 4.22
N VAL A 307 -12.88 -17.18 4.53
CA VAL A 307 -12.41 -16.41 5.69
C VAL A 307 -12.81 -14.94 5.56
N ALA A 308 -12.63 -14.33 4.38
CA ALA A 308 -13.05 -12.95 4.12
C ALA A 308 -14.57 -12.75 4.31
N LYS A 309 -15.40 -13.71 3.87
CA LYS A 309 -16.85 -13.69 4.10
C LYS A 309 -17.22 -13.77 5.59
N LEU A 310 -16.47 -14.53 6.38
CA LEU A 310 -16.70 -14.64 7.83
C LEU A 310 -16.31 -13.36 8.58
N VAL A 311 -15.25 -12.68 8.13
CA VAL A 311 -14.80 -11.40 8.70
C VAL A 311 -15.75 -10.27 8.32
N SER A 312 -16.10 -10.15 7.04
CA SER A 312 -16.95 -9.08 6.50
C SER A 312 -18.38 -9.09 7.06
N ARG A 313 -19.02 -10.26 7.20
CA ARG A 313 -20.35 -10.38 7.81
C ARG A 313 -20.44 -9.83 9.23
N ARG A 314 -19.31 -9.76 9.93
CA ARG A 314 -19.22 -9.31 11.33
C ARG A 314 -18.78 -7.86 11.47
N HIS A 315 -18.23 -7.26 10.41
CA HIS A 315 -17.70 -5.90 10.38
C HIS A 315 -18.31 -5.06 9.25
N ALA A 316 -19.58 -5.28 8.92
CA ALA A 316 -20.28 -4.44 7.94
C ALA A 316 -20.39 -3.01 8.49
N VAL A 317 -19.44 -2.14 8.11
CA VAL A 317 -19.47 -0.74 8.52
C VAL A 317 -20.29 0.05 7.51
N ALA A 318 -21.33 0.73 8.00
CA ALA A 318 -22.20 1.56 7.18
C ALA A 318 -21.48 2.83 6.71
N GLY A 319 -21.63 3.16 5.42
CA GLY A 319 -21.51 4.50 4.82
C GLY A 319 -20.13 5.16 4.76
N TRP A 320 -19.40 5.23 5.87
CA TRP A 320 -18.21 6.08 6.05
C TRP A 320 -17.09 5.43 6.86
N GLY A 321 -17.24 4.16 7.24
CA GLY A 321 -16.19 3.45 7.98
C GLY A 321 -15.34 2.56 7.08
N ALA A 322 -14.07 2.42 7.44
CA ALA A 322 -13.17 1.49 6.78
C ALA A 322 -13.68 0.04 6.96
N SER A 323 -13.67 -0.72 5.87
CA SER A 323 -13.80 -2.18 5.93
C SER A 323 -12.66 -2.74 6.78
N ALA A 324 -12.89 -3.83 7.51
CA ALA A 324 -11.81 -4.47 8.24
C ALA A 324 -10.71 -4.96 7.26
N PRO A 325 -9.40 -4.85 7.59
CA PRO A 325 -8.26 -5.20 6.71
C PRO A 325 -8.24 -6.64 6.15
N MET A 326 -9.15 -7.50 6.59
CA MET A 326 -9.30 -8.91 6.17
C MET A 326 -10.71 -9.22 5.64
N ALA A 327 -11.48 -8.18 5.30
CA ALA A 327 -12.79 -8.32 4.66
C ALA A 327 -12.68 -8.51 3.14
N ASN A 328 -11.53 -8.14 2.55
CA ASN A 328 -11.22 -8.37 1.15
C ASN A 328 -10.57 -9.77 0.96
N PRO A 329 -11.09 -10.63 0.06
CA PRO A 329 -10.49 -11.92 -0.26
C PRO A 329 -9.01 -11.85 -0.66
N LEU A 330 -8.60 -10.82 -1.42
CA LEU A 330 -7.20 -10.67 -1.83
C LEU A 330 -6.26 -10.46 -0.64
N SER A 331 -6.71 -9.75 0.39
CA SER A 331 -5.94 -9.46 1.61
C SER A 331 -5.78 -10.71 2.47
N VAL A 332 -6.82 -11.54 2.52
CA VAL A 332 -6.73 -12.87 3.11
C VAL A 332 -5.86 -13.81 2.27
N GLN A 333 -5.90 -13.68 0.94
CA GLN A 333 -5.00 -14.44 0.05
C GLN A 333 -3.55 -14.03 0.29
N ALA A 334 -3.24 -12.75 0.43
CA ALA A 334 -1.91 -12.28 0.84
C ALA A 334 -1.52 -12.85 2.21
N ALA A 335 -2.42 -12.85 3.19
CA ALA A 335 -2.16 -13.46 4.50
C ALA A 335 -1.86 -14.95 4.39
N LEU A 336 -2.67 -15.71 3.65
CA LEU A 336 -2.45 -17.12 3.34
C LEU A 336 -1.06 -17.32 2.71
N GLU A 337 -0.73 -16.42 1.78
CA GLU A 337 0.52 -16.39 1.05
C GLU A 337 1.71 -15.79 1.81
N GLU A 338 1.52 -15.32 3.04
CA GLU A 338 2.58 -14.91 3.96
C GLU A 338 2.79 -15.92 5.08
N ILE A 339 1.71 -16.46 5.66
CA ILE A 339 1.78 -17.28 6.88
C ILE A 339 1.52 -18.77 6.64
N GLY A 340 0.94 -19.13 5.49
CA GLY A 340 0.60 -20.50 5.11
C GLY A 340 -0.85 -20.90 5.46
N THR A 341 -1.34 -21.91 4.75
CA THR A 341 -2.76 -22.31 4.78
C THR A 341 -3.19 -22.83 6.15
N LEU A 342 -2.46 -23.80 6.72
CA LEU A 342 -2.80 -24.40 8.00
C LEU A 342 -2.84 -23.36 9.12
N ARG A 343 -1.82 -22.50 9.19
CA ARG A 343 -1.73 -21.44 10.21
C ARG A 343 -2.87 -20.44 10.08
N LEU A 344 -3.22 -20.02 8.86
CA LEU A 344 -4.38 -19.13 8.63
C LEU A 344 -5.69 -19.77 9.08
N VAL A 345 -5.93 -21.03 8.71
CA VAL A 345 -7.17 -21.75 9.07
C VAL A 345 -7.28 -21.92 10.59
N VAL A 346 -6.19 -22.31 11.25
CA VAL A 346 -6.12 -22.42 12.72
C VAL A 346 -6.35 -21.05 13.37
N ALA A 347 -5.73 -19.99 12.85
CA ALA A 347 -5.93 -18.63 13.34
C ALA A 347 -7.39 -18.19 13.20
N ALA A 348 -8.03 -18.44 12.05
CA ALA A 348 -9.43 -18.12 11.81
C ALA A 348 -10.36 -18.87 12.78
N PHE A 349 -10.09 -20.15 13.02
CA PHE A 349 -10.85 -20.98 13.95
C PHE A 349 -10.73 -20.50 15.40
N ILE A 350 -9.49 -20.34 15.89
CA ILE A 350 -9.24 -19.89 17.26
C ILE A 350 -9.68 -18.43 17.46
N GLY A 351 -9.50 -17.57 16.46
CA GLY A 351 -10.05 -16.21 16.46
C GLY A 351 -11.57 -16.20 16.63
N GLY A 352 -12.27 -17.12 15.95
CA GLY A 352 -13.70 -17.34 16.15
C GLY A 352 -14.07 -17.76 17.57
N ILE A 353 -13.29 -18.67 18.19
CA ILE A 353 -13.47 -19.06 19.59
C ILE A 353 -13.22 -17.88 20.53
N GLY A 354 -12.12 -17.14 20.34
CA GLY A 354 -11.79 -15.96 21.13
C GLY A 354 -12.95 -14.97 21.13
N GLN A 355 -13.52 -14.71 19.96
CA GLN A 355 -14.69 -13.84 19.83
C GLN A 355 -15.92 -14.35 20.59
N LEU A 356 -16.20 -15.65 20.57
CA LEU A 356 -17.30 -16.25 21.37
C LEU A 356 -17.06 -16.09 22.88
N LEU A 357 -15.79 -16.05 23.30
CA LEU A 357 -15.39 -15.81 24.69
C LEU A 357 -15.20 -14.32 25.02
N GLY A 358 -15.56 -13.41 24.11
CA GLY A 358 -15.38 -11.96 24.30
C GLY A 358 -13.92 -11.48 24.28
N LYS A 359 -12.98 -12.32 23.82
CA LYS A 359 -11.56 -12.00 23.70
C LYS A 359 -11.21 -11.65 22.25
N SER A 360 -10.81 -10.41 22.02
CA SER A 360 -10.30 -9.96 20.72
C SER A 360 -8.80 -10.30 20.56
N GLY A 361 -8.30 -10.30 19.31
CA GLY A 361 -6.87 -10.37 19.02
C GLY A 361 -6.27 -11.77 18.82
N TRP A 362 -6.96 -12.85 19.23
CA TRP A 362 -6.43 -14.22 19.11
C TRP A 362 -6.10 -14.65 17.67
N PHE A 363 -6.86 -14.14 16.69
CA PHE A 363 -6.56 -14.33 15.27
C PHE A 363 -5.14 -13.84 14.94
N TYR A 364 -4.85 -12.57 15.25
CA TYR A 364 -3.57 -11.94 14.96
C TYR A 364 -2.42 -12.55 15.77
N SER A 365 -2.67 -12.94 17.02
CA SER A 365 -1.67 -13.63 17.86
C SER A 365 -1.18 -14.93 17.21
N ILE A 366 -2.06 -15.67 16.51
CA ILE A 366 -1.69 -16.91 15.83
C ILE A 366 -1.07 -16.62 14.47
N CYS A 367 -1.64 -15.70 13.69
CA CYS A 367 -1.08 -15.34 12.39
C CYS A 367 0.36 -14.84 12.49
N GLY A 368 0.69 -14.16 13.58
CA GLY A 368 2.00 -13.61 13.85
C GLY A 368 2.21 -12.22 13.23
N PRO A 369 3.38 -11.61 13.47
CA PRO A 369 3.65 -10.21 13.15
C PRO A 369 3.45 -9.87 11.67
N GLN A 370 3.89 -10.74 10.75
CA GLN A 370 3.85 -10.48 9.31
C GLN A 370 2.42 -10.25 8.78
N ALA A 371 1.43 -10.95 9.33
CA ALA A 371 0.03 -10.74 8.93
C ALA A 371 -0.55 -9.43 9.46
N GLY A 372 0.05 -8.86 10.52
CA GLY A 372 -0.33 -7.55 11.05
C GLY A 372 0.13 -6.39 10.16
N GLN A 373 1.13 -6.62 9.31
CA GLN A 373 1.69 -5.63 8.38
C GLN A 373 1.03 -5.66 6.99
N ILE A 374 -0.07 -6.41 6.83
CA ILE A 374 -0.77 -6.48 5.55
C ILE A 374 -1.64 -5.24 5.41
N ASP A 375 -1.24 -4.38 4.49
CA ASP A 375 -1.99 -3.20 4.11
C ASP A 375 -3.02 -3.58 3.03
N ASP A 376 -4.28 -3.32 3.36
CA ASP A 376 -5.41 -3.57 2.47
C ASP A 376 -5.41 -2.59 1.28
N ILE A 377 -6.20 -2.90 0.26
CA ILE A 377 -6.41 -2.03 -0.92
C ILE A 377 -6.80 -0.60 -0.51
N LEU A 378 -6.46 0.39 -1.34
CA LEU A 378 -6.59 1.83 -1.06
C LEU A 378 -5.66 2.39 0.03
N GLY A 379 -4.83 1.57 0.67
CA GLY A 379 -3.84 2.02 1.66
C GLY A 379 -2.63 2.75 1.06
N ALA A 380 -2.36 2.56 -0.23
CA ALA A 380 -1.17 3.10 -0.90
C ALA A 380 -1.48 4.15 -1.96
N LEU A 381 -0.45 4.90 -2.34
CA LEU A 381 -0.53 5.85 -3.44
C LEU A 381 -0.54 5.15 -4.81
N PRO A 382 -1.19 5.76 -5.81
CA PRO A 382 -1.05 5.37 -7.22
C PRO A 382 0.42 5.19 -7.65
N PRO A 383 0.76 4.14 -8.42
CA PRO A 383 -0.13 3.16 -9.04
C PRO A 383 -0.55 1.97 -8.15
N TYR A 384 -0.25 1.99 -6.86
CA TYR A 384 -0.39 0.83 -5.96
C TYR A 384 -1.71 0.80 -5.16
N ASP A 385 -2.66 1.68 -5.44
CA ASP A 385 -3.93 1.85 -4.71
C ASP A 385 -4.97 0.74 -4.94
N TYR A 386 -4.67 -0.28 -5.76
CA TYR A 386 -5.43 -1.53 -5.92
C TYR A 386 -4.60 -2.79 -5.67
N TYR A 387 -3.55 -2.64 -4.87
CA TYR A 387 -2.69 -3.73 -4.43
C TYR A 387 -2.91 -3.98 -2.95
N VAL A 388 -2.71 -5.23 -2.55
CA VAL A 388 -2.45 -5.59 -1.15
C VAL A 388 -0.95 -5.61 -0.96
N ILE A 389 -0.45 -4.85 0.00
CA ILE A 389 0.98 -4.76 0.29
C ILE A 389 1.25 -5.60 1.54
N MET A 390 2.28 -6.43 1.48
CA MET A 390 2.66 -7.32 2.57
C MET A 390 3.78 -6.68 3.39
N GLY A 391 4.07 -7.23 4.58
CA GLY A 391 5.18 -6.76 5.40
C GLY A 391 6.55 -6.94 4.74
N VAL A 392 7.50 -6.09 5.11
CA VAL A 392 8.91 -6.13 4.66
C VAL A 392 9.55 -7.50 4.99
N SER A 393 10.40 -8.01 4.09
CA SER A 393 10.97 -9.36 4.22
C SER A 393 11.89 -9.53 5.43
N ASP A 394 12.85 -8.63 5.63
CA ASP A 394 13.73 -8.57 6.80
C ASP A 394 13.90 -7.11 7.27
N PRO A 395 12.94 -6.58 8.06
CA PRO A 395 12.93 -5.17 8.42
C PRO A 395 14.08 -4.78 9.37
N ASN A 396 14.67 -5.74 10.10
CA ASN A 396 15.82 -5.48 10.96
C ASN A 396 17.11 -5.37 10.15
N ASP A 397 17.38 -6.31 9.23
CA ASP A 397 18.52 -6.18 8.31
C ASP A 397 18.42 -4.90 7.49
N LEU A 398 17.23 -4.59 6.98
CA LEU A 398 17.00 -3.35 6.23
C LEU A 398 17.33 -2.10 7.07
N SER A 399 16.85 -2.05 8.32
CA SER A 399 17.17 -0.96 9.24
C SER A 399 18.68 -0.86 9.50
N ASN A 400 19.36 -1.99 9.73
CA ASN A 400 20.81 -2.03 9.91
C ASN A 400 21.58 -1.56 8.67
N ARG A 401 21.09 -1.85 7.45
CA ARG A 401 21.68 -1.36 6.20
C ARG A 401 21.48 0.15 6.04
N ILE A 402 20.29 0.67 6.36
CA ILE A 402 20.00 2.11 6.33
C ILE A 402 20.90 2.86 7.32
N ALA A 403 20.95 2.44 8.58
CA ALA A 403 21.81 3.06 9.60
C ALA A 403 23.28 3.12 9.15
N ARG A 404 23.83 2.00 8.67
CA ARG A 404 25.20 1.94 8.13
C ARG A 404 25.43 2.88 6.95
N ALA A 405 24.45 3.04 6.06
CA ALA A 405 24.56 3.91 4.89
C ALA A 405 24.51 5.40 5.23
N LEU A 406 23.88 5.76 6.35
CA LEU A 406 23.73 7.14 6.82
C LEU A 406 24.90 7.62 7.71
N GLY A 407 25.61 6.70 8.35
CA GLY A 407 26.85 6.98 9.08
C GLY A 407 26.80 6.63 10.57
N GLU A 408 27.93 6.82 11.26
CA GLU A 408 28.06 6.48 12.67
C GLU A 408 27.14 7.31 13.58
N GLY A 409 26.52 6.64 14.55
CA GLY A 409 25.62 7.25 15.51
C GLY A 409 24.24 7.62 14.97
N ILE A 410 23.88 7.12 13.78
CA ILE A 410 22.52 7.18 13.25
C ILE A 410 21.82 5.85 13.50
N GLU A 411 20.64 5.89 14.10
CA GLU A 411 19.74 4.73 14.21
C GLU A 411 18.74 4.75 13.05
N ALA A 412 18.20 3.58 12.69
CA ALA A 412 17.14 3.50 11.69
C ALA A 412 16.05 2.52 12.10
N ALA A 413 14.83 2.76 11.62
CA ALA A 413 13.71 1.86 11.85
C ALA A 413 12.75 1.81 10.67
N ILE A 414 12.15 0.65 10.45
CA ILE A 414 10.98 0.50 9.60
C ILE A 414 9.73 0.63 10.48
N ILE A 415 8.85 1.55 10.12
CA ILE A 415 7.69 1.95 10.93
C ILE A 415 6.39 1.72 10.17
N ASP A 416 5.47 1.02 10.83
CA ASP A 416 4.05 1.00 10.49
C ASP A 416 3.32 1.94 11.46
N ALA A 417 2.76 3.04 10.96
CA ALA A 417 2.09 4.04 11.80
C ALA A 417 0.78 4.49 11.18
N ASN A 418 -0.18 4.85 12.05
CA ASN A 418 -1.48 5.36 11.62
C ASN A 418 -1.99 6.49 12.52
N ASP A 419 -3.03 7.20 12.04
CA ASP A 419 -3.55 8.38 12.75
C ASP A 419 -4.34 8.05 14.03
N LEU A 420 -4.53 6.77 14.34
CA LEU A 420 -5.22 6.33 15.57
C LEU A 420 -4.35 6.45 16.82
N GLY A 421 -3.09 6.85 16.68
CA GLY A 421 -2.16 6.96 17.81
C GLY A 421 -1.29 5.72 17.99
N ILE A 422 -1.22 4.86 16.98
CA ILE A 422 -0.51 3.58 17.03
C ILE A 422 0.61 3.64 15.99
N ALA A 423 1.84 3.43 16.47
CA ALA A 423 3.01 3.19 15.66
C ALA A 423 3.66 1.89 16.13
N TRP A 424 4.16 1.11 15.20
CA TRP A 424 4.85 -0.15 15.43
C TRP A 424 6.19 -0.13 14.69
N ALA A 425 7.28 -0.31 15.44
CA ALA A 425 8.60 -0.52 14.89
C ALA A 425 8.71 -1.98 14.42
N VAL A 426 8.31 -2.23 13.17
CA VAL A 426 8.32 -3.58 12.57
C VAL A 426 9.73 -4.12 12.40
N GLY A 427 10.73 -3.23 12.31
CA GLY A 427 12.13 -3.55 12.49
C GLY A 427 12.96 -2.30 12.78
N TYR A 428 14.14 -2.51 13.34
CA TYR A 428 14.99 -1.44 13.85
C TYR A 428 16.46 -1.88 13.85
N SER A 429 17.37 -0.90 13.76
CA SER A 429 18.80 -1.14 13.76
C SER A 429 19.30 -1.57 15.15
N ASP A 430 20.43 -2.27 15.18
CA ASP A 430 21.06 -2.74 16.40
C ASP A 430 21.35 -1.56 17.35
N GLY A 431 20.98 -1.72 18.62
CA GLY A 431 21.13 -0.68 19.66
C GLY A 431 19.94 0.28 19.80
N ALA A 432 19.05 0.35 18.79
CA ALA A 432 17.88 1.21 18.84
C ALA A 432 16.83 0.70 19.86
N ASN A 433 16.10 1.63 20.47
CA ASN A 433 15.03 1.31 21.42
C ASN A 433 13.64 1.38 20.74
N PRO A 434 13.01 0.23 20.39
CA PRO A 434 11.75 0.23 19.64
C PRO A 434 10.61 0.95 20.39
N SER A 435 10.49 0.75 21.70
CA SER A 435 9.44 1.40 22.51
C SER A 435 9.56 2.93 22.49
N ASP A 436 10.79 3.44 22.46
CA ASP A 436 11.03 4.88 22.37
C ASP A 436 10.67 5.42 20.97
N ILE A 437 11.03 4.68 19.93
CA ILE A 437 10.71 5.03 18.53
C ILE A 437 9.19 5.02 18.31
N GLU A 438 8.50 3.97 18.75
CA GLU A 438 7.03 3.86 18.69
C GLU A 438 6.37 5.04 19.41
N ARG A 439 6.88 5.40 20.59
CA ARG A 439 6.41 6.58 21.33
C ARG A 439 6.56 7.86 20.52
N MET A 440 7.72 8.09 19.90
CA MET A 440 8.02 9.29 19.12
C MET A 440 7.22 9.38 17.82
N MET A 441 6.85 8.24 17.23
CA MET A 441 6.11 8.14 15.97
C MET A 441 4.59 8.02 16.14
N ALA A 442 4.07 7.92 17.37
CA ALA A 442 2.66 7.66 17.67
C ALA A 442 1.68 8.69 17.08
N ASP A 443 2.10 9.92 16.81
CA ASP A 443 1.23 10.94 16.19
C ASP A 443 1.21 10.91 14.66
N ASN A 444 1.99 10.01 14.04
CA ASN A 444 2.16 9.77 12.60
C ASN A 444 2.66 11.01 11.82
N PRO A 445 3.92 11.43 12.01
CA PRO A 445 4.49 12.59 11.31
C PRO A 445 4.63 12.39 9.80
N ALA A 446 4.60 11.13 9.31
CA ALA A 446 4.71 10.80 7.90
C ALA A 446 3.42 11.10 7.10
N GLY A 447 2.27 11.21 7.79
CA GLY A 447 0.96 11.26 7.15
C GLY A 447 0.53 9.91 6.55
N ASN A 448 -0.67 9.86 5.97
CA ASN A 448 -1.25 8.65 5.35
C ASN A 448 -1.68 8.87 3.89
N GLY A 449 -1.37 10.02 3.30
CA GLY A 449 -1.96 10.45 2.04
C GLY A 449 -0.96 11.08 1.06
N GLU A 450 -1.33 12.24 0.53
CA GLU A 450 -0.57 12.94 -0.52
C GLU A 450 0.65 13.72 0.00
N GLU A 451 0.97 13.62 1.29
CA GLU A 451 2.13 14.30 1.89
C GLU A 451 3.45 13.87 1.24
N GLN A 452 3.54 12.59 0.83
CA GLN A 452 4.72 11.99 0.20
C GLN A 452 5.97 12.11 1.09
N THR A 453 5.82 11.84 2.38
CA THR A 453 6.89 11.90 3.39
C THR A 453 7.14 10.55 4.06
N PRO A 454 7.47 9.49 3.30
CA PRO A 454 7.65 8.14 3.86
C PRO A 454 8.91 8.02 4.72
N VAL A 455 9.80 9.02 4.67
CA VAL A 455 11.00 9.10 5.51
C VAL A 455 10.81 10.22 6.53
N VAL A 456 11.10 9.93 7.80
CA VAL A 456 11.04 10.92 8.88
C VAL A 456 12.33 10.85 9.67
N ILE A 457 12.95 11.99 9.92
CA ILE A 457 14.08 12.12 10.83
C ILE A 457 13.53 12.53 12.20
N VAL A 458 13.83 11.74 13.22
CA VAL A 458 13.45 11.99 14.61
C VAL A 458 14.70 12.41 15.37
N ARG A 459 14.69 13.64 15.87
CA ARG A 459 15.81 14.27 16.56
C ARG A 459 15.43 14.54 18.02
N ARG A 460 16.28 14.07 18.92
CA ARG A 460 16.20 14.44 20.35
C ARG A 460 16.93 15.76 20.53
N GLU A 461 16.27 16.73 21.14
CA GLU A 461 16.92 17.98 21.51
C GLU A 461 17.93 17.71 22.63
N PRO A 462 19.10 18.38 22.62
CA PRO A 462 20.03 18.28 23.72
C PRO A 462 19.32 18.72 25.00
N GLN A 463 19.37 17.89 26.05
CA GLN A 463 19.01 18.37 27.37
C GLN A 463 19.99 19.48 27.73
N VAL A 464 19.51 20.73 27.80
CA VAL A 464 20.28 21.82 28.38
C VAL A 464 20.53 21.40 29.82
N SER A 465 21.77 21.02 30.13
CA SER A 465 22.15 20.80 31.51
C SER A 465 22.02 22.15 32.22
N GLU A 466 21.02 22.27 33.09
CA GLU A 466 21.04 23.30 34.12
C GLU A 466 22.29 23.03 34.96
N GLN A 467 23.38 23.73 34.61
CA GLN A 467 24.56 23.80 35.45
C GLN A 467 24.19 24.56 36.71
N ALA A 468 24.00 23.78 37.77
CA ALA A 468 24.20 24.06 39.20
C ALA A 468 23.57 25.31 39.83
#